data_AF-A0A538D6F1-F1
#
_entry.id   AF-A0A538D6F1-F1
#
_cell.length_a   1.000
_cell.length_b   1.000
_cell.length_c   1.000
_cell.angle_alpha   90.00
_cell.angle_beta   90.00
_cell.angle_gamma   90.00
#
_symmetry.space_group_name_H-M   'P 1'
#
loop_
_entity.id
_entity.type
_entity.pdbx_description
1 polymer ?
#
loop_
_entity_poly.entity_id
_entity_poly.type
_entity_poly.pdbx_seq_one_letter_code
_entity_poly.pdbx_strand_id
1 'polypeptide(L)' 'MAKRPSRIDLLELDIDLRLSDLWREAAEIAEWNLEVVAAFMRAAYGKGYCDALTEDSPGSLCHDHGYRIPGRRPAPSREA' A
#
# COMPACT_ATOMS: atom_id res chain seq x y z
N MET A 1 13.80 -27.84 -1.86
CA MET A 1 14.03 -26.82 -0.79
C MET A 1 13.11 -25.66 -1.08
N ALA A 2 12.27 -25.25 -0.13
CA ALA A 2 11.50 -24.02 -0.28
C ALA A 2 12.48 -22.84 -0.41
N LYS A 3 12.34 -22.03 -1.45
CA LYS A 3 13.14 -20.82 -1.64
C LYS A 3 12.82 -19.85 -0.51
N ARG A 4 13.83 -19.29 0.16
CA ARG A 4 13.57 -18.22 1.15
C ARG A 4 12.90 -17.04 0.43
N PRO A 5 11.83 -16.44 1.01
CA PRO A 5 11.20 -15.25 0.45
C PRO A 5 12.22 -14.12 0.27
N SER A 6 12.10 -13.40 -0.82
CA SER A 6 12.84 -12.16 -1.05
C SER A 6 12.20 -10.99 -0.30
N ARG A 7 12.87 -9.82 -0.29
CA ARG A 7 12.33 -8.62 0.36
C ARG A 7 11.04 -8.11 -0.30
N ILE A 8 10.93 -8.28 -1.62
CA ILE A 8 9.71 -7.89 -2.34
C ILE A 8 8.56 -8.82 -1.96
N ASP A 9 8.82 -10.13 -1.86
CA ASP A 9 7.79 -11.10 -1.45
C ASP A 9 7.24 -10.80 -0.05
N LEU A 10 8.10 -10.39 0.88
CA LEU A 10 7.70 -10.02 2.24
C LEU A 10 6.93 -8.71 2.29
N LEU A 11 7.34 -7.72 1.49
CA LEU A 11 6.63 -6.45 1.38
C LEU A 11 5.23 -6.63 0.77
N GLU A 12 5.12 -7.42 -0.29
CA GLU A 12 3.85 -7.76 -0.92
C GLU A 12 2.92 -8.47 0.07
N LEU A 13 3.43 -9.42 0.85
CA LEU A 13 2.67 -10.10 1.89
C LEU A 13 2.12 -9.11 2.94
N ASP A 14 2.94 -8.18 3.44
CA ASP A 14 2.47 -7.18 4.40
C ASP A 14 1.41 -6.24 3.80
N ILE A 15 1.54 -5.88 2.52
CA ILE A 15 0.53 -5.11 1.81
C ILE A 15 -0.77 -5.92 1.69
N ASP A 16 -0.70 -7.20 1.33
CA ASP A 16 -1.87 -8.08 1.23
C ASP A 16 -2.59 -8.24 2.57
N LEU A 17 -1.84 -8.38 3.66
CA LEU A 17 -2.42 -8.40 5.02
C LEU A 17 -3.11 -7.08 5.35
N ARG A 18 -2.54 -5.94 4.96
CA ARG A 18 -3.18 -4.62 5.15
C ARG A 18 -4.42 -4.44 4.28
N LEU A 19 -4.51 -5.11 3.13
CA LEU A 19 -5.63 -5.06 2.19
C LEU A 19 -6.62 -6.21 2.36
N SER A 20 -6.51 -7.04 3.40
CA SER A 20 -7.30 -8.27 3.56
C SER A 20 -8.81 -8.06 3.44
N ASP A 21 -9.32 -6.96 4.00
CA ASP A 21 -10.75 -6.64 3.92
C ASP A 21 -11.18 -6.27 2.49
N LEU A 22 -10.34 -5.55 1.75
CA LEU A 22 -10.58 -5.26 0.33
C LEU A 22 -10.49 -6.54 -0.50
N TRP A 23 -9.57 -7.45 -0.17
CA TRP A 23 -9.48 -8.75 -0.84
C TRP A 23 -10.74 -9.59 -0.63
N ARG A 24 -11.28 -9.58 0.59
CA ARG A 24 -12.56 -10.23 0.88
C ARG A 24 -13.69 -9.63 0.05
N GLU A 25 -13.78 -8.30 -0.04
CA GLU A 25 -14.81 -7.64 -0.87
C GLU A 25 -14.63 -7.95 -2.36
N ALA A 26 -13.39 -7.98 -2.85
CA ALA A 26 -13.07 -8.31 -4.24
C ALA A 26 -13.48 -9.74 -4.60
N ALA A 27 -13.40 -10.68 -3.65
CA ALA A 27 -13.78 -12.08 -3.87
C ALA A 27 -15.29 -12.26 -4.13
N GLU A 28 -16.13 -11.32 -3.67
CA GLU A 28 -17.59 -11.33 -3.89
C GLU A 28 -18.00 -10.72 -5.23
N ILE A 29 -17.06 -10.18 -6.01
CA ILE A 29 -17.33 -9.55 -7.31
C ILE A 29 -17.46 -10.63 -8.40
N ALA A 30 -18.69 -10.84 -8.88
CA ALA A 30 -18.97 -11.78 -9.96
C ALA A 30 -18.54 -11.29 -11.35
N GLU A 31 -18.60 -9.97 -11.59
CA GLU A 31 -18.27 -9.36 -12.88
C GLU A 31 -17.31 -8.19 -12.72
N TRP A 32 -16.20 -8.25 -13.44
CA TRP A 32 -15.17 -7.21 -13.42
C TRP A 32 -15.32 -6.26 -14.62
N ASN A 33 -15.39 -4.98 -14.33
CA ASN A 33 -15.31 -3.92 -15.33
C ASN A 33 -14.33 -2.82 -14.86
N LEU A 34 -14.04 -1.86 -15.74
CA LEU A 34 -13.06 -0.82 -15.46
C LEU A 34 -13.46 0.07 -14.26
N GLU A 35 -14.75 0.30 -14.05
CA GLU A 35 -15.25 1.11 -12.93
C GLU A 35 -15.00 0.42 -11.59
N VAL A 36 -15.23 -0.90 -11.53
CA VAL A 36 -14.96 -1.73 -10.35
C VAL A 36 -13.47 -1.78 -10.06
N VAL A 37 -12.62 -2.03 -11.06
CA VAL A 37 -11.15 -1.97 -10.91
C VAL A 37 -10.71 -0.61 -10.39
N ALA A 38 -11.22 0.48 -10.98
CA ALA A 38 -10.90 1.84 -10.56
C ALA A 38 -11.38 2.15 -9.13
N ALA A 39 -12.47 1.53 -8.67
CA ALA A 39 -12.92 1.65 -7.28
C ALA A 39 -11.93 0.97 -6.31
N PHE A 40 -11.54 -0.28 -6.58
CA PHE A 40 -10.57 -0.99 -5.74
C PHE A 40 -9.19 -0.31 -5.73
N MET A 41 -8.70 0.19 -6.87
CA MET A 41 -7.45 0.96 -6.91
C MET A 41 -7.51 2.20 -6.01
N ARG A 42 -8.61 2.97 -6.07
CA ARG A 42 -8.79 4.15 -5.21
C ARG A 42 -8.91 3.78 -3.74
N ALA A 43 -9.60 2.68 -3.43
CA ALA A 43 -9.72 2.19 -2.06
C ALA A 43 -8.37 1.75 -1.49
N ALA A 44 -7.60 0.95 -2.22
CA ALA A 44 -6.26 0.52 -1.83
C ALA A 44 -5.30 1.70 -1.66
N TYR A 45 -5.34 2.66 -2.60
CA TYR A 45 -4.52 3.87 -2.53
C TYR A 45 -4.90 4.77 -1.34
N GLY A 46 -6.20 4.95 -1.09
CA GLY A 46 -6.70 5.68 0.06
C GLY A 46 -6.30 5.02 1.38
N LYS A 47 -6.40 3.69 1.46
CA LYS A 47 -5.96 2.91 2.64
C LYS A 47 -4.47 3.08 2.88
N GLY A 48 -3.64 2.98 1.84
CA GLY A 48 -2.21 3.21 1.93
C GLY A 48 -1.84 4.60 2.45
N TYR A 49 -2.59 5.64 2.07
CA TYR A 49 -2.40 6.98 2.65
C TYR A 49 -2.77 7.03 4.14
N CYS A 50 -3.92 6.47 4.51
CA CYS A 50 -4.34 6.44 5.90
C CYS A 50 -3.32 5.69 6.77
N ASP A 51 -2.88 4.51 6.33
CA ASP A 51 -1.86 3.71 7.01
C ASP A 51 -0.55 4.51 7.14
N ALA A 52 -0.08 5.17 6.07
CA ALA A 52 1.13 5.99 6.12
C ALA A 52 1.01 7.21 7.05
N LEU A 53 -0.20 7.75 7.25
CA LEU A 53 -0.47 8.85 8.20
C LEU A 53 -0.52 8.37 9.65
N THR A 54 -0.73 7.08 9.88
CA THR A 54 -0.83 6.48 11.23
C THR A 54 0.39 5.63 11.59
N GLU A 55 1.37 5.49 10.69
CA GLU A 55 2.65 4.85 10.99
C GLU A 55 3.44 5.61 12.07
N ASP A 56 4.12 4.86 12.95
CA ASP A 56 4.93 5.41 14.04
C ASP A 56 6.02 6.38 13.54
N SER A 57 6.59 6.07 12.38
CA SER A 57 7.53 6.94 11.68
C SER A 57 7.29 6.92 10.17
N PRO A 58 7.57 8.02 9.44
CA PRO A 58 7.32 8.06 8.00
C PRO A 58 8.03 6.94 7.23
N GLY A 59 7.25 6.07 6.58
CA GLY A 59 7.78 5.01 5.73
C GLY A 59 8.30 3.80 6.51
N SER A 60 7.78 3.56 7.72
CA SER A 60 8.17 2.44 8.58
C SER A 60 8.03 1.11 7.83
N LEU A 61 6.92 0.89 7.12
CA LEU A 61 6.71 -0.32 6.32
C LEU A 61 7.87 -0.59 5.35
N CYS A 62 8.27 0.42 4.57
CA CYS A 62 9.35 0.25 3.60
C CYS A 62 10.69 0.01 4.31
N HIS A 63 10.94 0.68 5.43
CA HIS A 63 12.16 0.51 6.21
C HIS A 63 12.28 -0.88 6.82
N ASP A 64 11.19 -1.44 7.33
CA ASP A 64 11.12 -2.80 7.88
C ASP A 64 11.52 -3.87 6.83
N HIS A 65 11.20 -3.61 5.56
CA HIS A 65 11.60 -4.47 4.43
C HIS A 65 12.95 -4.09 3.80
N GLY A 66 13.68 -3.13 4.39
CA GLY A 66 15.03 -2.73 3.98
C GLY A 66 15.07 -1.85 2.73
N TYR A 67 13.97 -1.16 2.41
CA TYR A 67 13.91 -0.15 1.35
C TYR A 67 14.31 1.23 1.86
N ARG A 68 14.90 2.03 0.98
CA ARG A 68 15.23 3.43 1.24
C ARG A 68 14.06 4.32 0.78
N ILE A 69 13.42 5.00 1.70
CA ILE A 69 12.44 6.05 1.40
C ILE A 69 13.18 7.31 0.89
N PRO A 70 12.80 7.88 -0.26
CA PRO A 70 13.31 9.18 -0.69
C PRO A 70 12.93 10.29 0.29
N GLY A 71 13.85 11.22 0.55
CA GLY A 71 13.57 12.37 1.41
C GLY A 71 12.43 13.23 0.87
N ARG A 72 11.59 13.77 1.77
CA ARG A 72 10.49 14.67 1.39
C ARG A 72 11.06 15.91 0.72
N ARG A 73 10.66 16.18 -0.52
CA ARG A 73 10.94 17.47 -1.17
C ARG A 73 10.15 18.56 -0.44
N PRO A 74 10.76 19.72 -0.09
CA PRO A 74 10.03 20.84 0.46
C PRO A 74 8.86 21.19 -0.46
N ALA A 75 7.66 21.36 0.12
CA ALA A 75 6.54 21.85 -0.66
C ALA A 75 6.88 23.26 -1.18
N PRO A 76 6.53 23.60 -2.43
CA PRO A 76 6.67 24.97 -2.89
C PRO A 76 5.88 25.89 -1.95
N SER A 77 6.50 26.99 -1.53
CA SER A 77 5.86 28.02 -0.71
C SER A 77 4.62 28.51 -1.44
N ARG A 78 3.44 28.20 -0.90
CA ARG A 78 2.22 28.86 -1.33
C ARG A 78 2.26 30.25 -0.71
N GLU A 79 2.57 31.26 -1.51
CA GLU A 79 2.35 32.65 -1.13
C GLU A 79 0.88 32.81 -0.73
N ALA A 80 0.66 33.41 0.44
CA ALA A 80 -0.65 33.63 1.06
C ALA A 80 -1.31 34.90 0.50
#